data_AF-A0A840XSQ9-F1
#
_entry.id   AF-A0A840XSQ9-F1
#
_cell.length_a   1.000
_cell.length_b   1.000
_cell.length_c   1.000
_cell.angle_alpha   90.00
_cell.angle_beta   90.00
_cell.angle_gamma   90.00
#
_symmetry.space_group_name_H-M   'P 1'
#
loop_
_entity.id
_entity.type
_entity.pdbx_description
1 polymer ?
#
loop_
_entity_poly.entity_id
_entity_poly.type
_entity_poly.pdbx_seq_one_letter_code
_entity_poly.pdbx_strand_id
1 'polypeptide(L)'
;MDDLFWSAPLGAIRTLCVSTLSHAALAECEVKAFGSDFGYFVYEVDERPRSAGISVLAKATSEDAAVRLAEILALRLAADAAAPPLTAV
;
A
#
# COMPACT_ATOMS: atom_id res chain seq x y z
N MET A 1 2.50 -15.32 -9.94
CA MET A 1 1.34 -15.65 -9.09
C MET A 1 1.46 -14.70 -7.92
N ASP A 2 0.58 -13.71 -7.89
CA ASP A 2 0.52 -12.68 -6.88
C ASP A 2 -0.51 -13.18 -5.85
N ASP A 3 -0.04 -13.55 -4.67
CA ASP A 3 -0.90 -14.04 -3.61
C ASP A 3 -1.31 -12.86 -2.74
N LEU A 4 -2.61 -12.54 -2.73
CA LEU A 4 -3.17 -11.51 -1.86
C LEU A 4 -3.34 -12.10 -0.44
N PHE A 5 -2.51 -11.66 0.49
CA PHE A 5 -2.52 -12.14 1.87
C PHE A 5 -3.47 -11.33 2.75
N TRP A 6 -3.63 -10.03 2.47
CA TRP A 6 -4.45 -9.14 3.28
C TRP A 6 -4.93 -7.93 2.47
N SER A 7 -6.12 -7.43 2.79
CA SER A 7 -6.59 -6.14 2.29
C SER A 7 -7.51 -5.45 3.29
N ALA A 8 -7.49 -4.12 3.31
CA ALA A 8 -8.41 -3.30 4.10
C ALA A 8 -8.76 -1.99 3.38
N PRO A 9 -10.01 -1.51 3.49
CA PRO A 9 -10.40 -0.23 2.92
C PRO A 9 -9.74 0.94 3.65
N LEU A 10 -9.22 1.89 2.89
CA LEU A 10 -8.67 3.18 3.32
C LEU A 10 -9.61 4.31 2.87
N GLY A 11 -10.72 4.48 3.58
CA GLY A 11 -11.75 5.45 3.19
C GLY A 11 -12.60 4.96 2.00
N ALA A 12 -13.05 5.88 1.14
CA ALA A 12 -14.12 5.59 0.18
C ALA A 12 -13.67 5.01 -1.17
N ILE A 13 -12.38 5.09 -1.51
CA ILE A 13 -11.87 4.88 -2.89
C ILE A 13 -10.47 4.28 -2.95
N ARG A 14 -9.90 3.96 -1.79
CA ARG A 14 -8.54 3.46 -1.67
C ARG A 14 -8.57 2.19 -0.86
N THR A 15 -7.72 1.25 -1.23
CA THR A 15 -7.58 -0.03 -0.54
C THR A 15 -6.12 -0.28 -0.25
N LEU A 16 -5.81 -0.63 1.00
CA LEU A 16 -4.49 -1.10 1.39
C LEU A 16 -4.43 -2.60 1.16
N CYS A 17 -3.38 -3.07 0.51
CA CYS A 17 -3.19 -4.47 0.16
C CYS A 17 -1.82 -4.96 0.64
N VAL A 18 -1.77 -6.23 1.01
CA VAL A 18 -0.53 -6.98 1.23
C VAL A 18 -0.52 -8.16 0.26
N SER A 19 0.46 -8.18 -0.63
CA SER A 19 0.67 -9.31 -1.54
C SER A 19 2.16 -9.56 -1.78
N THR A 20 2.47 -10.74 -2.33
CA THR A 20 3.67 -10.86 -3.16
C THR A 20 3.39 -10.14 -4.48
N LEU A 21 4.36 -9.38 -4.97
CA LEU A 21 4.26 -8.73 -6.28
C LEU A 21 5.25 -9.37 -7.24
N SER A 22 4.78 -9.70 -8.44
CA SER A 22 5.64 -10.09 -9.54
C SER A 22 6.54 -8.93 -9.99
N HIS A 23 7.69 -9.26 -10.58
CA HIS A 23 8.58 -8.26 -11.19
C HIS A 23 7.88 -7.33 -12.18
N ALA A 24 6.91 -7.87 -12.95
CA ALA A 24 6.15 -7.07 -13.90
C ALA A 24 5.31 -6.01 -13.19
N ALA A 25 4.60 -6.39 -12.13
CA ALA A 25 3.82 -5.45 -11.32
C ALA A 25 4.71 -4.39 -10.64
N LEU A 26 5.90 -4.78 -10.17
CA LEU A 26 6.87 -3.84 -9.59
C LEU A 26 7.47 -2.89 -10.63
N ALA A 27 7.73 -3.34 -11.85
CA ALA A 27 8.30 -2.52 -12.92
C ALA A 27 7.32 -1.43 -13.41
N GLU A 28 6.02 -1.69 -13.29
CA GLU A 28 4.97 -0.69 -13.55
C GLU A 28 4.81 0.33 -12.42
N CYS A 29 5.31 0.02 -11.23
CA CYS A 29 5.39 0.97 -10.13
C CYS A 29 6.72 1.76 -10.24
N GLU A 30 6.70 3.09 -10.11
CA GLU A 30 7.92 3.95 -10.13
C GLU A 30 8.77 3.81 -8.85
N VAL A 31 9.02 2.57 -8.42
CA VAL A 31 9.63 2.25 -7.16
C VAL A 31 11.13 2.06 -7.36
N LYS A 32 11.93 2.97 -6.78
CA LYS A 32 13.39 2.83 -6.71
C LYS A 32 13.75 1.67 -5.77
N ALA A 33 13.94 0.48 -6.34
CA ALA A 33 14.55 -0.73 -5.78
C ALA A 33 14.49 -0.89 -4.25
N PHE A 34 13.48 -1.63 -3.75
CA PHE A 34 13.41 -2.08 -2.34
C PHE A 34 14.41 -3.23 -2.01
N GLY A 35 15.56 -3.28 -2.68
CA GLY A 35 16.51 -4.40 -2.59
C GLY A 35 15.98 -5.67 -3.28
N SER A 36 16.24 -6.84 -2.68
CA SER A 36 15.92 -8.19 -3.20
C SER A 36 14.58 -8.28 -3.94
N ASP A 37 14.49 -9.16 -4.91
CA ASP A 37 13.27 -9.34 -5.71
C ASP A 37 12.14 -10.06 -4.95
N PHE A 38 12.43 -10.59 -3.77
CA PHE A 38 11.50 -11.36 -2.95
C PHE A 38 11.04 -10.58 -1.72
N GLY A 39 9.75 -10.71 -1.40
CA GLY A 39 9.15 -10.17 -0.19
C GLY A 39 7.66 -9.94 -0.31
N TYR A 40 7.09 -9.44 0.78
CA TYR A 40 5.71 -9.04 0.91
C TYR A 40 5.64 -7.52 0.80
N PHE A 41 4.77 -7.03 -0.06
CA PHE A 41 4.63 -5.62 -0.36
C PHE A 41 3.34 -5.09 0.25
N VAL A 42 3.44 -3.92 0.86
CA VAL A 42 2.28 -3.16 1.33
C VAL A 42 2.08 -2.01 0.35
N TYR A 43 0.91 -1.95 -0.28
CA TYR A 43 0.62 -0.95 -1.31
C TYR A 43 -0.81 -0.45 -1.23
N GLU A 44 -1.01 0.79 -1.68
CA GLU A 44 -2.33 1.39 -1.86
C GLU A 44 -2.77 1.21 -3.30
N VAL A 45 -4.04 0.83 -3.49
CA VAL A 45 -4.73 0.87 -4.77
C VAL A 45 -5.72 2.03 -4.71
N ASP A 46 -5.56 3.03 -5.60
CA ASP A 46 -6.55 4.09 -5.79
C ASP A 46 -7.48 3.69 -6.95
N GLU A 47 -8.77 3.52 -6.66
CA GLU A 47 -9.77 3.07 -7.63
C GLU A 47 -10.31 4.23 -8.51
N ARG A 48 -9.76 5.44 -8.39
CA ARG A 48 -10.18 6.56 -9.24
C ARG A 48 -9.87 6.25 -10.70
N PRO A 49 -10.86 6.38 -11.61
CA PRO A 49 -10.75 5.97 -13.02
C PRO A 49 -9.71 6.77 -13.83
N ARG A 50 -9.17 7.85 -13.29
CA ARG A 50 -8.17 8.72 -13.95
C ARG A 50 -6.74 8.53 -13.44
N SER A 51 -6.58 7.76 -12.35
CA SER A 51 -5.29 7.52 -11.67
C SER A 51 -5.27 6.12 -11.05
N ALA A 52 -5.91 5.14 -11.73
CA ALA A 52 -5.86 3.75 -11.32
C ALA A 52 -4.39 3.32 -11.31
N GLY A 53 -3.85 3.13 -10.10
CA GLY A 53 -2.42 2.99 -9.89
C GLY A 53 -2.16 2.34 -8.55
N ILE A 54 -1.08 1.58 -8.51
CA ILE A 54 -0.57 0.96 -7.29
C ILE A 54 0.55 1.84 -6.76
N SER A 55 0.45 2.25 -5.49
CA SER A 55 1.51 2.97 -4.79
C SER A 55 2.10 2.08 -3.71
N VAL A 56 3.32 1.59 -3.93
CA VAL A 56 4.01 0.74 -2.94
C VAL A 56 4.50 1.61 -1.78
N LEU A 57 4.02 1.30 -0.58
CA LEU A 57 4.30 2.05 0.65
C LEU A 57 5.46 1.43 1.44
N ALA A 58 5.54 0.10 1.46
CA ALA A 58 6.55 -0.62 2.21
C ALA A 58 6.81 -2.03 1.64
N LYS A 59 7.92 -2.62 2.07
CA LYS A 59 8.28 -4.01 1.80
C LYS A 59 8.78 -4.66 3.08
N ALA A 60 8.37 -5.91 3.32
CA ALA A 60 8.89 -6.76 4.38
C ALA A 60 9.35 -8.12 3.84
N THR A 61 10.25 -8.79 4.56
CA THR A 61 10.74 -10.13 4.22
C THR A 61 9.86 -11.25 4.78
N SER A 62 8.79 -10.92 5.51
CA SER A 62 7.87 -11.86 6.16
C SER A 62 6.44 -11.34 6.06
N GLU A 63 5.48 -12.26 5.92
CA GLU A 63 4.05 -11.98 5.87
C GLU A 63 3.57 -11.26 7.12
N ASP A 64 3.84 -11.81 8.31
CA ASP A 64 3.49 -11.21 9.60
C ASP A 64 4.00 -9.77 9.73
N ALA A 65 5.23 -9.52 9.27
CA ALA A 65 5.81 -8.19 9.30
C ALA A 65 5.08 -7.23 8.36
N ALA A 66 4.71 -7.68 7.16
CA ALA A 66 3.94 -6.88 6.20
C ALA A 66 2.52 -6.60 6.69
N VAL A 67 1.84 -7.58 7.29
CA VAL A 67 0.51 -7.40 7.88
C VAL A 67 0.57 -6.38 9.02
N ARG A 68 1.52 -6.50 9.95
CA ARG A 68 1.69 -5.52 11.04
C ARG A 68 2.00 -4.11 10.51
N LEU A 69 2.81 -3.99 9.46
CA LEU A 69 3.05 -2.70 8.80
C LEU A 69 1.78 -2.14 8.18
N ALA A 70 0.98 -2.98 7.53
CA ALA A 70 -0.29 -2.58 6.94
C ALA A 70 -1.29 -2.10 8.01
N GLU A 71 -1.38 -2.78 9.17
CA GLU A 71 -2.21 -2.33 10.29
C GLU A 71 -1.76 -0.95 10.82
N ILE A 72 -0.46 -0.74 11.00
CA ILE A 72 0.09 0.55 11.45
C ILE A 72 -0.22 1.66 10.43
N LEU A 73 -0.04 1.38 9.14
CA LEU A 73 -0.32 2.33 8.07
C LEU A 73 -1.83 2.63 7.96
N ALA A 74 -2.69 1.62 8.12
CA ALA A 74 -4.13 1.79 8.11
C ALA A 74 -4.60 2.73 9.23
N LEU A 75 -4.08 2.54 10.45
CA LEU A 75 -4.34 3.43 11.58
C LEU A 75 -3.85 4.86 11.31
N ARG A 76 -2.65 5.00 10.71
CA ARG A 76 -2.06 6.30 10.41
C ARG A 76 -2.84 7.07 9.35
N LEU A 77 -3.25 6.40 8.28
CA LEU A 77 -3.99 7.00 7.16
C LEU A 77 -5.44 7.30 7.54
N ALA A 78 -6.07 6.47 8.38
CA ALA A 78 -7.38 6.78 8.94
C ALA A 78 -7.34 8.03 9.83
N ALA A 79 -6.27 8.21 10.63
CA ALA A 79 -6.07 9.41 11.42
C ALA A 79 -5.86 10.68 10.56
N ASP A 80 -5.17 10.56 9.43
CA ASP A 80 -4.96 11.67 8.48
C ASP A 80 -6.27 12.09 7.79
N ALA A 81 -7.09 11.13 7.35
CA ALA A 81 -8.41 11.42 6.77
C ALA A 81 -9.40 12.07 7.74
N ALA A 82 -9.23 11.84 9.05
CA ALA A 82 -10.05 12.45 10.10
C ALA A 82 -9.53 13.83 10.55
N ALA A 83 -8.31 14.22 10.16
CA ALA A 83 -7.79 15.55 10.50
C ALA A 83 -8.44 16.60 9.59
N PRO A 84 -9.05 17.67 10.15
CA PRO A 84 -9.54 18.78 9.33
C PRO A 84 -8.35 19.39 8.56
N PRO A 85 -8.56 19.87 7.32
CA PRO A 85 -7.52 20.61 6.64
C PRO A 85 -7.12 21.77 7.54
N LEU A 86 -5.84 21.82 7.92
CA LEU A 86 -5.27 22.98 8.59
C LEU A 86 -5.38 24.14 7.60
N THR A 87 -6.51 24.85 7.62
CA THR A 87 -6.64 26.19 7.03
C THR A 87 -5.61 27.04 7.76
N ALA A 88 -4.50 27.29 7.08
CA ALA A 88 -3.59 28.36 7.44
C ALA A 88 -4.41 29.67 7.38
N VAL A 89 -4.64 30.25 8.56
CA VAL A 89 -5.10 31.63 8.74
C VAL A 89 -3.90 32.57 8.61
#